data_AF-A0A952TGJ7-F1
#
_entry.id   AF-A0A952TGJ7-F1
#
_cell.length_a   1.000
_cell.length_b   1.000
_cell.length_c   1.000
_cell.angle_alpha   90.00
_cell.angle_beta   90.00
_cell.angle_gamma   90.00
#
_symmetry.space_group_name_H-M   'P 1'
#
loop_
_entity.id
_entity.type
_entity.pdbx_description
1 polymer ?
#
loop_
_entity_poly.entity_id
_entity_poly.type
_entity_poly.pdbx_seq_one_letter_code
_entity_poly.pdbx_strand_id
1 'polypeptide(L)'
;MHKPKNRNETHDFIKRLPLLLILTASTTPLWLTACASINRKENSIHSILEKENALIEKLQAQRKQPEVAQAVSENESLKKAEAHLALSLEELKEANETIKTKILKATKEEVENGKN
;
A
#
# COMPACT_ATOMS: atom_id res chain seq x y z
N MET A 1 23.95 -68.84 -23.09
CA MET A 1 22.53 -68.42 -23.02
C MET A 1 22.43 -67.07 -22.31
N HIS A 2 21.45 -66.26 -22.74
CA HIS A 2 20.93 -64.99 -22.18
C HIS A 2 21.51 -63.62 -22.57
N LYS A 3 20.81 -63.05 -23.59
CA LYS A 3 20.19 -61.71 -23.74
C LYS A 3 21.05 -60.43 -23.59
N PRO A 4 20.99 -59.54 -24.59
CA PRO A 4 20.86 -58.12 -24.35
C PRO A 4 19.38 -57.71 -24.30
N LYS A 5 19.03 -57.09 -23.18
CA LYS A 5 17.74 -56.50 -22.83
C LYS A 5 17.73 -55.03 -23.26
N ASN A 6 16.59 -54.61 -23.81
CA ASN A 6 16.10 -53.23 -23.99
C ASN A 6 16.98 -52.25 -24.79
N ARG A 7 16.77 -52.19 -26.11
CA ARG A 7 17.23 -51.06 -26.97
C ARG A 7 16.10 -50.24 -27.62
N ASN A 8 14.83 -50.53 -27.31
CA ASN A 8 13.71 -49.94 -28.06
C ASN A 8 12.96 -48.82 -27.33
N GLU A 9 13.10 -48.66 -26.01
CA GLU A 9 12.30 -47.68 -25.24
C GLU A 9 12.91 -46.27 -25.19
N THR A 10 14.24 -46.14 -25.31
CA THR A 10 14.93 -44.85 -25.30
C THR A 10 14.66 -44.01 -26.56
N HIS A 11 14.35 -44.65 -27.68
CA HIS A 11 14.19 -43.97 -28.96
C HIS A 11 12.84 -43.24 -29.10
N ASP A 12 11.80 -43.73 -28.42
CA ASP A 12 10.47 -43.11 -28.40
C ASP A 12 10.39 -41.93 -27.42
N PHE A 13 11.14 -41.98 -26.32
CA PHE A 13 11.21 -40.88 -25.36
C PHE A 13 11.87 -39.63 -25.96
N ILE A 14 12.95 -39.82 -26.73
CA ILE A 14 13.68 -38.72 -27.40
C ILE A 14 12.82 -38.03 -28.47
N LYS A 15 11.99 -38.79 -29.21
CA LYS A 15 11.09 -38.24 -30.24
C LYS A 15 9.95 -37.41 -29.65
N ARG A 16 9.51 -37.69 -28.42
CA ARG A 16 8.42 -36.97 -27.74
C ARG A 16 8.88 -35.78 -26.90
N LEU A 17 10.17 -35.71 -26.57
CA LEU A 17 10.79 -34.64 -25.79
C LEU A 17 10.59 -33.22 -26.36
N PRO A 18 10.77 -32.96 -27.68
CA PRO A 18 10.59 -31.62 -28.22
C PRO A 18 9.13 -31.14 -28.16
N LEU A 19 8.16 -32.04 -28.33
CA LEU A 19 6.73 -31.68 -28.23
C LEU A 19 6.33 -31.32 -26.79
N LEU A 20 6.91 -32.02 -25.82
CA LEU A 20 6.71 -31.79 -24.39
C LEU A 20 7.32 -30.46 -23.92
N LEU A 21 8.50 -30.10 -24.44
CA LEU A 21 9.15 -28.82 -24.15
C LEU A 21 8.40 -27.61 -24.75
N ILE A 22 7.79 -27.76 -25.93
CA ILE A 22 6.98 -26.71 -26.54
C ILE A 22 5.67 -26.49 -25.76
N LEU A 23 5.03 -27.57 -25.30
CA LEU A 23 3.81 -27.46 -24.48
C LEU A 23 4.07 -26.76 -23.14
N THR A 24 5.18 -27.07 -22.45
CA THR A 24 5.53 -26.43 -21.16
C THR A 24 6.00 -24.99 -21.32
N ALA A 25 6.66 -24.65 -22.44
CA ALA A 25 7.04 -23.26 -22.75
C ALA A 25 5.83 -22.36 -23.08
N SER A 26 4.71 -22.92 -23.54
CA SER A 26 3.52 -22.14 -23.90
C SER A 26 2.62 -21.80 -22.71
N THR A 27 2.66 -22.57 -21.62
CA THR A 27 1.82 -22.37 -20.42
C THR A 27 2.51 -21.63 -19.29
N THR A 28 3.85 -21.60 -19.26
CA THR A 28 4.64 -20.89 -18.24
C THR A 28 4.59 -19.35 -18.30
N PRO A 29 4.53 -18.66 -19.46
CA PRO A 29 4.61 -17.20 -19.48
C PRO A 29 3.32 -16.50 -18.99
N LEU A 30 2.16 -17.17 -19.01
CA LEU A 30 0.88 -16.61 -18.54
C LEU A 30 0.80 -16.46 -17.01
N TRP A 31 1.46 -17.35 -16.26
CA TRP A 31 1.47 -17.27 -14.79
C TRP A 31 2.45 -16.20 -14.26
N LEU A 32 3.54 -15.95 -14.98
CA LEU A 32 4.55 -14.96 -14.60
C LEU A 32 4.12 -13.51 -14.91
N THR A 33 3.28 -13.29 -15.92
CA THR A 33 2.76 -11.96 -16.26
C THR A 33 1.60 -11.52 -15.37
N ALA A 34 0.85 -12.47 -14.76
CA ALA A 34 -0.24 -12.15 -13.84
C ALA A 34 0.22 -11.69 -12.44
N CYS A 35 1.45 -12.02 -12.03
CA CYS A 35 2.01 -11.58 -10.74
C CYS A 35 2.76 -10.24 -10.81
N ALA A 36 3.05 -9.72 -12.00
CA ALA A 36 3.82 -8.48 -12.17
C ALA A 36 2.97 -7.20 -12.04
N SER A 37 1.64 -7.31 -12.10
CA SER A 37 0.72 -6.18 -11.90
C SER A 37 0.04 -6.25 -10.54
N ILE A 38 0.84 -6.26 -9.47
CA ILE A 38 0.30 -5.76 -8.20
C ILE A 38 -0.05 -4.30 -8.46
N ASN A 39 -1.34 -4.04 -8.58
CA ASN A 39 -1.94 -2.72 -8.65
C ASN A 39 -1.72 -2.03 -7.29
N ARG A 40 -0.46 -1.63 -7.01
CA ARG A 40 -0.13 -0.74 -5.91
C ARG A 40 -0.85 0.56 -6.26
N LYS A 41 -2.00 0.79 -5.61
CA LYS A 41 -2.47 2.16 -5.43
C LYS A 41 -1.39 2.87 -4.63
N GLU A 42 -0.43 3.46 -5.33
CA GLU A 42 0.45 4.48 -4.77
C GLU A 42 -0.46 5.63 -4.36
N ASN A 43 -0.93 5.56 -3.12
CA ASN A 43 -1.57 6.70 -2.49
C ASN A 43 -0.48 7.77 -2.43
N SER A 44 -0.63 8.83 -3.20
CA SER A 44 0.25 9.99 -3.10
C SER A 44 0.24 10.48 -1.65
N ILE A 45 1.36 11.01 -1.17
CA ILE A 45 1.45 11.56 0.19
C ILE A 45 0.31 12.57 0.42
N HIS A 46 -0.04 13.33 -0.61
CA HIS A 46 -1.18 14.24 -0.55
C HIS A 46 -2.50 13.54 -0.21
N SER A 47 -2.81 12.40 -0.87
CA SER A 47 -4.02 11.62 -0.60
C SER A 47 -4.03 10.96 0.79
N ILE A 48 -2.85 10.70 1.36
CA ILE A 48 -2.71 10.16 2.72
C ILE A 48 -3.03 11.27 3.72
N LEU A 49 -2.40 12.44 3.58
CA LEU A 49 -2.63 13.60 4.45
C LEU A 49 -4.10 14.07 4.41
N GLU A 50 -4.76 14.02 3.25
CA GLU A 50 -6.19 14.36 3.15
C GLU A 50 -7.07 13.38 3.93
N LYS A 51 -6.78 12.07 3.84
CA LYS A 51 -7.52 11.05 4.62
C LYS A 51 -7.29 11.22 6.11
N GLU A 52 -6.07 11.53 6.54
CA GLU A 52 -5.75 11.78 7.94
C GLU A 52 -6.48 13.03 8.46
N ASN A 53 -6.48 14.13 7.71
CA ASN A 53 -7.22 15.33 8.08
C ASN A 53 -8.74 15.07 8.20
N ALA A 54 -9.31 14.27 7.29
CA ALA A 54 -10.71 13.89 7.36
C ALA A 54 -11.03 13.04 8.61
N LEU A 55 -10.11 12.16 9.03
CA LEU A 55 -10.24 11.38 10.27
C LEU A 55 -10.16 12.28 11.51
N ILE A 56 -9.23 13.24 11.53
CA ILE A 56 -9.11 14.22 12.62
C ILE A 56 -10.41 15.03 12.76
N GLU A 57 -10.97 15.51 11.66
CA GLU A 57 -12.24 16.27 11.67
C GLU A 57 -13.40 15.42 12.17
N LYS A 58 -13.48 14.16 11.75
CA LYS A 58 -14.49 13.22 12.24
C LYS A 58 -14.37 13.00 13.75
N LEU A 59 -13.15 12.81 14.26
CA LEU A 59 -12.91 12.65 15.70
C LEU A 59 -13.28 13.91 16.48
N GLN A 60 -12.93 15.10 15.97
CA GLN A 60 -13.33 16.37 16.57
C GLN A 60 -14.85 16.53 16.61
N ALA A 61 -15.58 16.09 15.57
CA ALA A 61 -17.03 16.14 15.54
C ALA A 61 -17.66 15.14 16.54
N GLN A 62 -17.14 13.92 16.62
CA GLN A 62 -17.62 12.89 17.55
C GLN A 62 -17.45 13.33 19.02
N ARG A 63 -16.34 13.99 19.34
CA ARG A 63 -16.07 14.48 20.70
C ARG A 63 -17.00 15.61 21.13
N LYS A 64 -17.51 16.40 20.18
CA LYS A 64 -18.52 17.45 20.42
C LYS A 64 -19.93 16.89 20.62
N GLN A 65 -20.13 15.57 20.51
CA GLN A 65 -21.44 14.99 20.79
C GLN A 65 -21.84 15.25 22.24
N PRO A 66 -23.12 15.56 22.51
CA PRO A 66 -23.58 15.95 23.85
C PRO A 66 -23.24 14.91 24.92
N GLU A 67 -23.36 13.63 24.60
CA GLU A 67 -23.09 12.50 25.51
C GLU A 67 -21.62 12.46 25.93
N VAL A 68 -20.70 12.71 25.00
CA VAL A 68 -19.25 12.76 25.26
C VAL A 68 -18.89 14.01 26.05
N ALA A 69 -19.42 15.17 25.64
CA ALA A 69 -19.19 16.43 26.32
C ALA A 69 -19.69 16.39 27.78
N GLN A 70 -20.84 15.77 28.02
CA GLN A 70 -21.39 15.59 29.36
C GLN A 70 -20.51 14.67 30.21
N ALA A 71 -20.14 13.49 29.70
CA ALA A 71 -19.26 12.55 30.41
C ALA A 71 -17.89 13.16 30.75
N VAL A 72 -17.34 13.99 29.85
CA VAL A 72 -16.12 14.77 30.11
C VAL A 72 -16.37 15.81 31.20
N SER A 73 -17.50 16.52 31.18
CA SER A 73 -17.80 17.57 32.16
C SER A 73 -17.91 17.06 33.61
N GLU A 74 -18.34 15.82 33.77
CA GLU A 74 -18.59 15.18 35.06
C GLU A 74 -17.31 14.57 35.69
N ASN A 75 -16.20 14.48 34.95
CA ASN A 75 -14.98 13.83 35.40
C ASN A 75 -13.71 14.65 35.10
N GLU A 76 -13.04 15.12 36.15
CA GLU A 76 -11.83 15.95 36.05
C GLU A 76 -10.65 15.27 35.31
N SER A 77 -10.48 13.96 35.47
CA SER A 77 -9.46 13.21 34.73
C SER A 77 -9.77 13.21 33.23
N LEU A 78 -11.03 13.04 32.87
CA LEU A 78 -11.48 13.11 31.47
C LEU A 78 -11.37 14.52 30.90
N LYS A 79 -11.65 15.59 31.67
CA LYS A 79 -11.40 16.99 31.21
C LYS A 79 -9.96 17.22 30.83
N LYS A 80 -9.03 16.77 31.68
CA LYS A 80 -7.60 16.94 31.42
C LYS A 80 -7.16 16.13 30.19
N ALA A 81 -7.60 14.87 30.09
CA ALA A 81 -7.33 14.04 28.92
C ALA A 81 -7.91 14.65 27.63
N GLU A 82 -9.13 15.19 27.70
CA GLU A 82 -9.80 15.82 26.57
C GLU A 82 -9.09 17.10 26.11
N ALA A 83 -8.60 17.92 27.05
CA ALA A 83 -7.83 19.11 26.74
C ALA A 83 -6.52 18.76 26.01
N HIS A 84 -5.78 17.75 26.49
CA HIS A 84 -4.58 17.28 25.82
C HIS A 84 -4.88 16.69 24.44
N LEU A 85 -5.93 15.89 24.31
CA LEU A 85 -6.35 15.32 23.04
C LEU A 85 -6.75 16.40 22.03
N ALA A 86 -7.41 17.47 22.48
CA ALA A 86 -7.77 18.60 21.62
C ALA A 86 -6.53 19.28 21.03
N LEU A 87 -5.54 19.57 21.88
CA LEU A 87 -4.26 20.16 21.46
C LEU A 87 -3.51 19.24 20.49
N SER A 88 -3.37 17.96 20.81
CA SER A 88 -2.65 17.02 19.94
C SER A 88 -3.31 16.86 18.57
N LEU A 89 -4.64 16.89 18.49
CA LEU A 89 -5.33 16.82 17.19
C LEU A 89 -5.14 18.09 16.35
N GLU A 90 -5.01 19.25 16.99
CA GLU A 90 -4.68 20.51 16.32
C GLU A 90 -3.24 20.50 15.80
N GLU A 91 -2.28 20.11 16.64
CA GLU A 91 -0.87 19.97 16.27
C GLU A 91 -0.67 18.98 15.11
N LEU A 92 -1.39 17.85 15.11
CA LEU A 92 -1.36 16.88 14.00
C LEU A 92 -1.90 17.48 12.70
N LYS A 93 -2.97 18.26 12.77
CA LYS A 93 -3.54 18.93 11.59
C LYS A 93 -2.57 19.97 11.02
N GLU A 94 -1.92 20.74 11.89
CA GLU A 94 -0.90 21.72 11.49
C GLU A 94 0.35 21.05 10.90
N ALA A 95 0.79 19.93 11.48
CA ALA A 95 1.88 19.14 10.94
C ALA A 95 1.58 18.63 9.53
N ASN A 96 0.35 18.14 9.29
CA ASN A 96 -0.08 17.68 7.97
C ASN A 96 -0.05 18.80 6.92
N GLU A 97 -0.53 20.00 7.26
CA GLU A 97 -0.44 21.17 6.37
C GLU A 97 1.00 21.62 6.12
N THR A 98 1.86 21.53 7.13
CA THR A 98 3.29 21.82 7.01
C THR A 98 3.99 20.84 6.07
N ILE A 99 3.67 19.55 6.16
CA ILE A 99 4.22 18.53 5.26
C ILE A 99 3.74 18.79 3.83
N LYS A 100 2.44 19.06 3.64
CA LYS A 100 1.85 19.37 2.33
C LYS A 100 2.55 20.56 1.67
N THR A 101 2.78 21.65 2.41
CA THR A 101 3.49 22.83 1.88
C THR A 101 4.95 22.56 1.58
N LYS A 102 5.67 21.79 2.41
CA LYS A 102 7.06 21.40 2.14
C LYS A 102 7.19 20.52 0.90
N ILE A 103 6.29 19.56 0.70
CA ILE A 103 6.27 18.71 -0.49
C ILE A 103 6.03 19.55 -1.74
N LEU A 104 5.02 20.44 -1.72
CA LEU A 104 4.73 21.33 -2.85
C LEU A 104 5.93 22.22 -3.23
N LYS A 105 6.67 22.73 -2.23
CA LYS A 105 7.89 23.51 -2.48
C LYS A 105 9.01 22.66 -3.06
N ALA A 106 9.27 21.47 -2.51
CA ALA A 106 10.29 20.56 -3.01
C ALA A 106 10.02 20.16 -4.47
N THR A 107 8.78 19.83 -4.83
CA THR A 107 8.41 19.52 -6.22
C THR A 107 8.61 20.72 -7.16
N LYS A 108 8.44 21.96 -6.66
CA LYS A 108 8.68 23.17 -7.46
C LYS A 108 10.17 23.44 -7.67
N GLU A 109 11.00 23.24 -6.64
CA GLU A 109 12.46 23.41 -6.72
C GLU A 109 13.11 22.35 -7.62
N GLU A 110 12.62 21.10 -7.61
CA GLU A 110 13.08 20.05 -8.54
C GLU A 110 12.74 20.39 -10.00
N VAL A 111 11.61 21.03 -10.28
CA VAL A 111 11.23 21.50 -11.62
C VAL A 111 12.08 22.70 -12.07
N GLU A 112 12.46 23.59 -11.15
CA GLU A 112 13.34 24.73 -11.45
C GLU A 112 14.81 24.33 -11.65
N ASN A 113 15.32 23.37 -10.87
CA ASN A 113 16.68 22.83 -11.02
C ASN A 113 16.80 21.75 -12.11
N GLY A 114 15.68 21.17 -12.55
CA GLY A 114 15.59 20.26 -13.69
C GLY A 114 15.48 20.98 -15.05
N LYS A 115 16.06 22.16 -15.20
CA LYS A 115 16.21 22.80 -16.51
C LYS A 115 17.16 21.97 -17.37
N ASN A 116 16.59 21.32 -18.39
CA ASN A 116 17.28 20.97 -19.64
C ASN A 116 18.03 22.18 -20.21
#